data_AF-Q71CR5-F1
#
_entry.id   AF-Q71CR5-F1
#
_cell.length_a   1.000
_cell.length_b   1.000
_cell.length_c   1.000
_cell.angle_alpha   90.00
_cell.angle_beta   90.00
_cell.angle_gamma   90.00
#
_symmetry.space_group_name_H-M   'P 1'
#
loop_
_entity.id
_entity.type
_entity.pdbx_description
1 polymer ?
#
loop_
_entity_poly.entity_id
_entity_poly.type
_entity_poly.pdbx_seq_one_letter_code
_entity_poly.pdbx_strand_id
1 'polypeptide(L)'
;MIDIHSHIVFDVDDGPKSIEESKALLREAYNQGVRMIVSTSHRRKGMFETPEEKIATNFIKVREIAKEVADDLVIAYGAEIYYTLDALEKLEKKEIPTLN
;
A
#
# COMPACT_ATOMS: atom_id res chain seq x y z
N MET A 1 -6.40 -10.88 -12.17
CA MET A 1 -7.14 -9.65 -11.80
C MET A 1 -6.15 -8.59 -11.32
N ILE A 2 -6.48 -7.30 -11.47
CA ILE A 2 -5.72 -6.18 -10.91
C ILE A 2 -6.56 -5.58 -9.79
N ASP A 3 -6.03 -5.55 -8.58
CA ASP A 3 -6.62 -4.85 -7.44
C ASP A 3 -5.93 -3.49 -7.27
N ILE A 4 -6.69 -2.41 -7.40
CA ILE A 4 -6.15 -1.04 -7.40
C ILE A 4 -6.32 -0.33 -6.05
N HIS A 5 -6.96 -0.97 -5.07
CA HIS A 5 -7.22 -0.35 -3.78
C HIS A 5 -7.05 -1.40 -2.68
N SER A 6 -5.98 -1.27 -1.91
CA SER A 6 -5.65 -2.25 -0.88
C SER A 6 -4.81 -1.65 0.25
N HIS A 7 -5.00 -2.19 1.45
CA HIS A 7 -4.21 -1.88 2.64
C HIS A 7 -3.35 -3.11 2.96
N ILE A 8 -2.20 -3.23 2.30
CA ILE A 8 -1.30 -4.40 2.43
C ILE A 8 -0.01 -4.08 3.18
N VAL A 9 0.26 -2.81 3.48
CA VAL A 9 1.47 -2.37 4.18
C VAL A 9 1.22 -2.44 5.68
N PHE A 10 2.09 -3.13 6.40
CA PHE A 10 1.93 -3.26 7.85
C PHE A 10 2.36 -2.02 8.63
N ASP A 11 1.69 -1.79 9.77
CA ASP A 11 2.07 -0.80 10.78
C ASP A 11 2.08 0.65 10.24
N VAL A 12 1.16 0.98 9.33
CA VAL A 12 1.04 2.34 8.74
C VAL A 12 -0.36 2.93 8.79
N ASP A 13 -1.40 2.10 8.77
CA ASP A 13 -2.81 2.51 8.84
C ASP A 13 -3.65 1.42 9.55
N ASP A 14 -4.91 1.27 9.19
CA ASP A 14 -5.84 0.27 9.69
C ASP A 14 -5.75 -1.09 8.96
N GLY A 15 -4.77 -1.26 8.08
CA GLY A 15 -4.40 -2.52 7.48
C GLY A 15 -3.66 -3.47 8.45
N PRO A 16 -2.76 -4.32 7.92
CA PRO A 16 -1.99 -5.28 8.71
C PRO A 16 -1.20 -4.63 9.85
N LYS A 17 -1.11 -5.32 10.98
CA LYS A 17 -0.27 -4.90 12.13
C LYS A 17 1.13 -5.48 12.07
N SER A 18 1.33 -6.57 11.32
CA SER A 18 2.62 -7.24 11.18
C SER A 18 2.91 -7.65 9.74
N ILE A 19 4.18 -7.98 9.47
CA ILE A 19 4.61 -8.46 8.16
C ILE A 19 3.99 -9.83 7.82
N GLU A 20 3.73 -10.66 8.83
CA GLU A 20 3.06 -11.95 8.69
C GLU A 20 1.59 -11.77 8.28
N GLU A 21 0.89 -10.81 8.87
CA GLU A 21 -0.48 -10.46 8.46
C GLU A 21 -0.52 -9.95 7.01
N SER A 22 0.47 -9.13 6.61
CA SER A 22 0.61 -8.69 5.22
C SER A 22 0.79 -9.87 4.26
N LYS A 23 1.66 -10.83 4.60
CA LYS A 23 1.89 -12.04 3.79
C LYS A 23 0.62 -12.90 3.69
N ALA A 24 -0.13 -13.04 4.78
CA ALA A 24 -1.38 -13.77 4.78
C ALA A 24 -2.40 -13.13 3.84
N LEU A 25 -2.52 -11.79 3.86
CA LEU A 25 -3.41 -11.03 2.98
C LEU A 25 -3.02 -11.18 1.50
N LEU A 26 -1.73 -11.10 1.18
CA LEU A 26 -1.22 -11.32 -0.18
C LEU A 26 -1.52 -12.72 -0.71
N ARG A 27 -1.35 -13.76 0.13
CA ARG A 27 -1.69 -15.15 -0.23
C ARG A 27 -3.17 -15.31 -0.55
N GLU A 28 -4.03 -14.71 0.27
CA GLU A 28 -5.47 -14.78 0.07
C GLU A 28 -5.89 -14.06 -1.22
N ALA A 29 -5.39 -12.84 -1.45
CA ALA A 29 -5.63 -12.12 -2.71
C ALA A 29 -5.18 -12.94 -3.94
N TYR A 30 -4.01 -13.57 -3.86
CA TYR A 30 -3.50 -14.41 -4.95
C TYR A 30 -4.38 -15.64 -5.22
N ASN A 31 -4.87 -16.30 -4.15
CA ASN A 31 -5.79 -17.44 -4.23
C ASN A 31 -7.13 -17.06 -4.89
N GLN A 32 -7.55 -15.80 -4.75
CA GLN A 32 -8.74 -15.25 -5.41
C GLN A 32 -8.50 -14.86 -6.89
N GLY A 33 -7.28 -15.04 -7.40
CA GLY A 33 -6.94 -14.75 -8.80
C GLY A 33 -6.38 -13.34 -9.03
N VAL A 34 -6.05 -12.59 -7.98
CA VAL A 34 -5.32 -11.32 -8.10
C VAL A 34 -3.87 -11.61 -8.51
N ARG A 35 -3.35 -10.80 -9.44
CA ARG A 35 -1.98 -10.90 -9.96
C ARG A 35 -1.22 -9.59 -9.91
N MET A 36 -1.93 -8.48 -9.76
CA MET A 36 -1.33 -7.18 -9.49
C MET A 36 -2.12 -6.50 -8.39
N ILE A 37 -1.43 -5.94 -7.41
CA ILE A 37 -2.01 -5.16 -6.31
C ILE A 37 -1.34 -3.81 -6.27
N VAL A 38 -2.12 -2.74 -6.24
CA VAL A 38 -1.63 -1.39 -5.92
C VAL A 38 -1.82 -1.16 -4.43
N SER A 39 -0.73 -0.93 -3.72
CA SER A 39 -0.74 -0.56 -2.30
C SER A 39 -1.25 0.87 -2.16
N THR A 40 -2.42 1.06 -1.55
CA THR A 40 -3.05 2.37 -1.38
C THR A 40 -3.32 2.72 0.08
N SER A 41 -2.36 2.47 0.97
CA SER A 41 -2.47 2.85 2.38
C SER A 41 -2.87 4.31 2.59
N HIS A 42 -3.58 4.58 3.68
CA HIS A 42 -4.23 5.86 3.93
C HIS A 42 -3.26 7.04 4.08
N ARG A 43 -3.58 8.16 3.41
CA ARG A 43 -3.10 9.51 3.71
C ARG A 43 -4.30 10.33 4.14
N ARG A 44 -4.54 10.42 5.45
CA ARG A 44 -5.73 11.07 6.01
C ARG A 44 -5.38 11.95 7.19
N LYS A 45 -5.37 13.26 6.95
CA LYS A 45 -5.12 14.28 7.99
C LYS A 45 -6.08 14.12 9.18
N GLY A 46 -5.54 14.14 10.39
CA GLY A 46 -6.25 13.94 11.64
C GLY A 46 -6.54 12.48 11.99
N MET A 47 -6.07 11.49 11.21
CA MET A 47 -6.34 10.07 11.47
C MET A 47 -5.16 9.15 11.10
N PHE A 48 -4.71 9.20 9.84
CA PHE A 48 -3.61 8.39 9.31
C PHE A 48 -2.53 9.30 8.73
N GLU A 49 -1.58 9.68 9.59
CA GLU A 49 -0.48 10.61 9.29
C GLU A 49 0.88 9.94 9.46
N THR A 50 0.96 8.65 9.13
CA THR A 50 2.23 7.92 9.13
C THR A 50 3.20 8.57 8.13
N PRO A 51 4.46 8.87 8.51
CA PRO A 51 5.41 9.49 7.59
C PRO A 51 5.62 8.67 6.32
N GLU A 52 5.67 9.34 5.16
CA GLU A 52 5.85 8.69 3.85
C GLU A 52 7.07 7.79 3.79
N GLU A 53 8.17 8.15 4.45
CA GLU A 53 9.38 7.33 4.56
C GLU A 53 9.11 5.98 5.23
N LYS A 54 8.28 5.96 6.30
CA LYS A 54 7.89 4.71 6.97
C LYS A 54 7.02 3.85 6.05
N ILE A 55 6.06 4.48 5.35
CA ILE A 55 5.19 3.77 4.40
C ILE A 55 6.02 3.14 3.28
N ALA A 56 6.91 3.93 2.65
CA ALA A 56 7.78 3.45 1.58
C ALA A 56 8.72 2.33 2.05
N THR A 57 9.28 2.46 3.26
CA THR A 57 10.17 1.44 3.84
C THR A 57 9.43 0.12 4.08
N ASN A 58 8.24 0.16 4.68
CA ASN A 58 7.45 -1.05 4.92
C ASN A 58 6.87 -1.62 3.63
N PHE A 59 6.50 -0.77 2.67
CA PHE A 59 6.10 -1.17 1.33
C PHE A 59 7.17 -2.00 0.62
N ILE A 60 8.44 -1.59 0.66
CA ILE A 60 9.54 -2.35 0.05
C ILE A 60 9.61 -3.76 0.66
N LYS A 61 9.47 -3.89 1.98
CA LYS A 61 9.45 -5.20 2.66
C LYS A 61 8.26 -6.06 2.21
N VAL A 62 7.08 -5.46 2.04
CA VAL A 62 5.90 -6.15 1.53
C VAL A 62 6.07 -6.57 0.06
N ARG A 63 6.70 -5.74 -0.76
CA ARG A 63 7.03 -6.11 -2.14
C ARG A 63 8.02 -7.28 -2.20
N GLU A 64 9.00 -7.33 -1.29
CA GLU A 64 9.91 -8.47 -1.21
C GLU A 64 9.21 -9.75 -0.74
N ILE A 65 8.35 -9.68 0.27
CA ILE A 65 7.63 -10.87 0.76
C ILE A 65 6.57 -11.38 -0.23
N ALA A 66 6.07 -10.52 -1.14
CA ALA A 66 5.19 -10.94 -2.22
C ALA A 66 5.86 -11.96 -3.17
N LYS A 67 7.19 -11.89 -3.35
CA LYS A 67 7.96 -12.88 -4.12
C LYS A 67 7.94 -14.26 -3.46
N GLU A 68 7.74 -14.33 -2.15
CA GLU A 68 7.56 -15.60 -1.44
C GLU A 68 6.12 -16.15 -1.54
N VAL A 69 5.18 -15.37 -2.09
CA VAL A 69 3.80 -15.79 -2.35
C VAL A 69 3.67 -16.37 -3.74
N ALA A 70 4.13 -15.64 -4.77
CA ALA A 70 4.18 -16.11 -6.15
C ALA A 70 5.12 -15.23 -6.99
N ASP A 71 5.78 -15.83 -7.98
CA ASP A 71 6.70 -15.13 -8.88
C ASP A 71 6.00 -14.11 -9.81
N ASP A 72 4.71 -14.33 -10.10
CA ASP A 72 3.89 -13.49 -10.98
C ASP A 72 2.98 -12.50 -10.21
N LEU A 73 3.13 -12.38 -8.88
CA LEU A 73 2.43 -11.37 -8.08
C LEU A 73 3.16 -10.03 -8.12
N VAL A 74 2.57 -9.05 -8.79
CA VAL A 74 3.12 -7.70 -8.95
C VAL A 74 2.58 -6.75 -7.88
N ILE A 75 3.46 -6.05 -7.17
CA ILE A 75 3.09 -5.04 -6.17
C ILE A 75 3.50 -3.63 -6.62
N ALA A 76 2.49 -2.83 -6.94
CA ALA A 76 2.56 -1.43 -7.36
C ALA A 76 2.39 -0.47 -6.17
N TYR A 77 2.88 0.78 -6.31
CA TYR A 77 2.83 1.76 -5.22
C TYR A 77 1.79 2.84 -5.49
N GLY A 78 1.08 3.25 -4.44
CA GLY A 78 0.08 4.29 -4.49
C GLY A 78 -0.33 4.78 -3.11
N ALA A 79 -1.42 5.53 -3.09
CA ALA A 79 -2.03 6.05 -1.87
C ALA A 79 -3.54 6.17 -2.05
N GLU A 80 -4.27 5.89 -0.99
CA GLU A 80 -5.61 6.43 -0.82
C GLU A 80 -5.49 7.79 -0.15
N ILE A 81 -5.82 8.83 -0.91
CA ILE A 81 -5.69 10.21 -0.47
C ILE A 81 -7.06 10.71 -0.04
N TYR A 82 -7.25 10.86 1.27
CA TYR A 82 -8.45 11.54 1.77
C TYR A 82 -8.34 13.02 1.45
N TYR A 83 -9.37 13.56 0.80
CA TYR A 83 -9.33 14.94 0.33
C TYR A 83 -9.18 15.96 1.47
N THR A 84 -8.13 16.76 1.39
CA THR A 84 -7.94 18.02 2.13
C THR A 84 -7.34 19.05 1.20
N LEU A 85 -7.43 20.34 1.56
CA LEU A 85 -6.84 21.41 0.74
C LEU A 85 -5.33 21.24 0.55
N ASP A 86 -4.61 20.77 1.58
CA ASP A 86 -3.16 20.52 1.48
C ASP A 86 -2.79 19.31 0.61
N ALA A 87 -3.73 18.40 0.33
CA ALA A 87 -3.46 17.25 -0.55
C ALA A 87 -3.18 17.68 -2.01
N LEU A 88 -3.77 18.79 -2.46
CA LEU A 88 -3.53 19.33 -3.80
C LEU A 88 -2.07 19.76 -3.97
N GLU A 89 -1.55 20.53 -3.02
CA GLU A 89 -0.16 21.00 -3.03
C GLU A 89 0.83 19.83 -2.90
N LYS A 90 0.52 18.85 -2.02
CA LYS A 90 1.33 17.64 -1.86
C LYS A 90 1.40 16.81 -3.14
N LEU A 91 0.30 16.71 -3.90
CA LEU A 91 0.27 16.03 -5.20
C LEU A 91 1.11 16.79 -6.24
N GLU A 92 0.97 18.11 -6.33
CA GLU A 92 1.73 18.95 -7.26
C GLU A 92 3.25 18.85 -7.00
N LYS A 93 3.65 18.81 -5.73
CA LYS A 93 5.05 18.63 -5.30
C LYS A 93 5.54 17.19 -5.32
N LYS A 94 4.68 16.21 -5.67
CA LYS A 94 4.97 14.77 -5.63
C LYS A 94 5.42 14.25 -4.25
N GLU A 95 4.91 14.86 -3.19
CA GLU A 95 5.19 14.46 -1.81
C GLU A 95 4.37 13.22 -1.39
N ILE A 96 3.22 12.99 -2.03
CA ILE A 96 2.40 11.78 -1.87
C ILE A 96 2.22 11.07 -3.23
N PRO A 97 2.16 9.73 -3.26
CA PRO A 97 2.17 8.98 -4.50
C PRO A 97 0.83 8.98 -5.23
N THR A 98 0.87 8.90 -6.56
CA THR A 98 -0.26 8.48 -7.41
C THR A 98 -0.27 6.96 -7.57
N LEU A 99 -1.30 6.39 -8.21
CA LEU A 99 -1.29 4.97 -8.59
C LEU A 99 -0.20 4.75 -9.69
N ASN A 100 0.84 3.95 -9.38
CA ASN A 100 1.98 3.65 -10.25
C ASN A 100 2.30 2.15 -10.31
#